data_AF-A0A246KZ68-F1
#
_entry.id   AF-A0A246KZ68-F1
#
_cell.length_a   1.000
_cell.length_b   1.000
_cell.length_c   1.000
_cell.angle_alpha   90.00
_cell.angle_beta   90.00
_cell.angle_gamma   90.00
#
_symmetry.space_group_name_H-M   'P 1'
#
loop_
_entity.id
_entity.type
_entity.pdbx_description
1 polymer ?
#
loop_
_entity_poly.entity_id
_entity_poly.type
_entity_poly.pdbx_seq_one_letter_code
_entity_poly.pdbx_strand_id
1 'polypeptide(L)'
;MGQVLEAEYFESPDGQKFVAAVIGYYSRDHVLSFADLGLDGITAPPVGQLPEPRGDLWIEIACDPREVSAEWVDAVSADAPMPVVRTALSHNSSEATQQLIRIGLAFVLLVGIPTAKAFGTELGKDIYAGVSKWLKKLLAAPSDHRSQLICIESHQQNCQVSFLIRGSNVATSYAAHDGIAQAAAQAARIINVLAQRGMPATQLVYEFDTESLKWYPSYAALDSNRLITSSPMLIALAADTPAGLSLGLARKDMGKSI
;
A
#
# COMPACT_ATOMS: atom_id res chain seq x y z
N MET A 1 5.28 9.44 -11.26
CA MET A 1 3.93 9.66 -10.73
C MET A 1 3.55 11.05 -11.14
N GLY A 2 2.35 11.22 -11.68
CA GLY A 2 1.74 12.52 -11.78
C GLY A 2 0.61 12.61 -10.75
N GLN A 3 0.36 13.79 -10.22
CA GLN A 3 -0.78 14.06 -9.36
C GLN A 3 -1.93 14.55 -10.23
N VAL A 4 -3.14 14.04 -10.01
CA VAL A 4 -4.34 14.67 -10.58
C VAL A 4 -4.50 16.02 -9.88
N LEU A 5 -4.23 17.10 -10.61
CA LEU A 5 -4.37 18.48 -10.12
C LEU A 5 -5.84 18.89 -10.13
N GLU A 6 -6.56 18.43 -11.15
CA GLU A 6 -7.96 18.74 -11.35
C GLU A 6 -8.61 17.59 -12.11
N ALA A 7 -9.83 17.25 -11.76
CA ALA A 7 -10.64 16.33 -12.54
C ALA A 7 -12.08 16.81 -12.53
N GLU A 8 -12.73 16.74 -13.67
CA GLU A 8 -14.11 17.15 -13.83
C GLU A 8 -14.88 16.09 -14.61
N TYR A 9 -16.12 15.89 -14.19
CA TYR A 9 -17.08 15.03 -14.84
C TYR A 9 -17.87 15.86 -15.86
N PHE A 10 -18.01 15.32 -17.05
CA PHE A 10 -18.74 15.92 -18.15
C PHE A 10 -19.84 14.99 -18.61
N GLU A 11 -20.98 15.58 -18.94
CA GLU A 11 -22.09 14.91 -19.62
C GLU A 11 -22.40 15.67 -20.90
N SER A 12 -22.32 14.98 -22.04
CA SER A 12 -22.64 15.57 -23.32
C SER A 12 -24.17 15.77 -23.46
N PRO A 13 -24.64 16.62 -24.39
CA PRO A 13 -26.07 16.83 -24.62
C PRO A 13 -26.83 15.56 -25.02
N ASP A 14 -26.14 14.57 -25.60
CA ASP A 14 -26.62 13.24 -25.93
C ASP A 14 -26.47 12.21 -24.77
N GLY A 15 -26.02 12.66 -23.60
CA GLY A 15 -25.96 11.88 -22.36
C GLY A 15 -24.68 11.06 -22.16
N GLN A 16 -23.64 11.28 -22.98
CA GLN A 16 -22.35 10.61 -22.81
C GLN A 16 -21.60 11.19 -21.62
N LYS A 17 -21.07 10.32 -20.77
CA LYS A 17 -20.45 10.71 -19.50
C LYS A 17 -18.97 10.42 -19.57
N PHE A 18 -18.11 11.41 -19.33
CA PHE A 18 -16.67 11.22 -19.29
C PHE A 18 -16.04 12.04 -18.16
N VAL A 19 -14.85 11.65 -17.72
CA VAL A 19 -14.07 12.40 -16.74
C VAL A 19 -12.79 12.86 -17.44
N ALA A 20 -12.54 14.16 -17.43
CA ALA A 20 -11.25 14.71 -17.84
C ALA A 20 -10.44 15.02 -16.59
N ALA A 21 -9.13 14.78 -16.63
CA ALA A 21 -8.22 15.07 -15.53
C ALA A 21 -6.94 15.73 -16.03
N VAL A 22 -6.49 16.76 -15.32
CA VAL A 22 -5.19 17.39 -15.50
C VAL A 22 -4.21 16.70 -14.57
N ILE A 23 -3.13 16.16 -15.14
CA ILE A 23 -2.09 15.48 -14.38
C ILE A 23 -0.84 16.35 -14.33
N GLY A 24 -0.44 16.75 -13.13
CA GLY A 24 0.80 17.46 -12.85
C GLY A 24 1.94 16.49 -12.63
N TYR A 25 3.06 16.71 -13.31
CA TYR A 25 4.30 15.97 -13.07
C TYR A 25 5.21 16.75 -12.13
N TYR A 26 5.95 16.05 -11.28
CA TYR A 26 6.90 16.68 -10.36
C TYR A 26 8.13 17.18 -11.11
N SER A 27 8.56 18.42 -10.82
CA SER A 27 9.84 18.91 -11.33
C SER A 27 11.00 18.31 -10.52
N ARG A 28 12.13 18.06 -11.18
CA ARG A 28 13.32 17.43 -10.57
C ARG A 28 13.83 18.22 -9.35
N ASP A 29 13.62 19.53 -9.32
CA ASP A 29 14.04 20.43 -8.23
C ASP A 29 13.23 20.26 -6.93
N HIS A 30 12.11 19.51 -6.98
CA HIS A 30 11.24 19.24 -5.83
C HIS A 30 11.35 17.81 -5.30
N VAL A 31 12.34 17.05 -5.75
CA VAL A 31 12.58 15.66 -5.36
C VAL A 31 13.75 15.60 -4.38
N LEU A 32 13.50 15.09 -3.18
CA LEU A 32 14.54 14.75 -2.20
C LEU A 32 14.74 13.23 -2.20
N SER A 33 15.91 12.75 -1.75
CA SER A 33 16.06 11.33 -1.41
C SER A 33 16.00 11.09 0.10
N PHE A 34 15.71 9.85 0.50
CA PHE A 34 15.79 9.46 1.91
C PHE A 34 17.22 9.59 2.43
N ALA A 35 18.24 9.33 1.59
CA ALA A 35 19.64 9.48 1.92
C ALA A 35 20.01 10.95 2.19
N ASP A 36 19.54 11.90 1.35
CA ASP A 36 19.77 13.35 1.56
C ASP A 36 19.23 13.84 2.91
N LEU A 37 18.20 13.16 3.41
CA LEU A 37 17.58 13.46 4.70
C LEU A 37 18.15 12.64 5.87
N GLY A 38 19.09 11.74 5.61
CA GLY A 38 19.66 10.79 6.60
C GLY A 38 18.62 9.81 7.14
N LEU A 39 17.71 9.33 6.28
CA LEU A 39 16.58 8.46 6.63
C LEU A 39 16.68 7.05 6.00
N ASP A 40 17.62 6.81 5.10
CA ASP A 40 17.84 5.55 4.37
C ASP A 40 18.31 4.37 5.27
N GLY A 41 19.01 4.67 6.36
CA GLY A 41 19.51 3.70 7.33
C GLY A 41 18.88 3.80 8.72
N ILE A 42 17.72 4.45 8.85
CA ILE A 42 17.14 4.72 10.16
C ILE A 42 16.78 3.41 10.87
N THR A 43 17.47 3.12 11.97
CA THR A 43 17.11 1.99 12.83
C THR A 43 15.92 2.40 13.68
N ALA A 44 14.93 1.55 13.90
CA ALA A 44 13.94 1.83 14.94
C ALA A 44 14.45 1.21 16.25
N PRO A 45 14.48 1.94 17.37
CA PRO A 45 14.55 1.26 18.66
C PRO A 45 13.34 0.31 18.77
N PRO A 46 13.40 -0.71 19.65
CA PRO A 46 12.20 -1.46 20.01
C PRO A 46 11.11 -0.45 20.37
N VAL A 47 9.99 -0.49 19.66
CA VAL A 47 8.92 0.47 19.86
C VAL A 47 8.47 0.44 21.32
N GLY A 48 8.30 1.61 21.91
CA GLY A 48 7.76 1.74 23.26
C GLY A 48 6.28 1.35 23.32
N GLN A 49 5.56 1.84 24.33
CA GLN A 49 4.10 1.68 24.36
C GLN A 49 3.48 2.24 23.07
N LEU A 50 3.02 1.34 22.21
CA LEU A 50 2.06 1.68 21.17
C LEU A 50 0.72 2.06 21.83
N PRO A 51 -0.05 2.98 21.24
CA PRO A 51 -1.42 3.18 21.69
C PRO A 51 -2.20 1.89 21.48
N GLU A 52 -3.04 1.51 22.45
CA GLU A 52 -4.03 0.45 22.22
C GLU A 52 -4.88 0.80 21.00
N PRO A 53 -5.18 -0.18 20.12
CA PRO A 53 -6.13 0.05 19.06
C PRO A 53 -7.45 0.52 19.65
N ARG A 54 -7.93 1.70 19.22
CA ARG A 54 -9.23 2.25 19.63
C ARG A 54 -10.26 1.95 18.56
N GLY A 55 -11.43 1.46 18.98
CA GLY A 55 -12.55 1.13 18.09
C GLY A 55 -12.60 -0.35 17.69
N ASP A 56 -13.60 -0.70 16.90
CA ASP A 56 -13.73 -2.03 16.34
C ASP A 56 -12.61 -2.28 15.33
N LEU A 57 -11.87 -3.38 15.49
CA LEU A 57 -10.82 -3.79 14.57
C LEU A 57 -11.41 -4.69 13.48
N TRP A 58 -11.10 -4.38 12.22
CA TRP A 58 -11.38 -5.25 11.09
C TRP A 58 -10.18 -5.32 10.16
N ILE A 59 -10.17 -6.38 9.34
CA ILE A 59 -9.26 -6.52 8.21
C ILE A 59 -10.02 -6.07 6.96
N GLU A 60 -9.43 -5.27 6.11
CA GLU A 60 -9.94 -5.04 4.76
C GLU A 60 -9.16 -5.89 3.76
N ILE A 61 -9.84 -6.63 2.90
CA ILE A 61 -9.25 -7.25 1.72
C ILE A 61 -9.90 -6.63 0.50
N ALA A 62 -9.09 -5.89 -0.27
CA ALA A 62 -9.54 -5.28 -1.51
C ALA A 62 -8.80 -5.86 -2.72
N CYS A 63 -9.55 -6.36 -3.68
CA CYS A 63 -9.01 -6.96 -4.91
C CYS A 63 -10.00 -6.76 -6.06
N ASP A 64 -9.50 -6.83 -7.29
CA ASP A 64 -10.37 -6.80 -8.47
C ASP A 64 -10.95 -8.20 -8.71
N PRO A 65 -12.28 -8.38 -8.75
CA PRO A 65 -12.91 -9.69 -8.92
C PRO A 65 -12.63 -10.33 -10.30
N ARG A 66 -12.09 -9.56 -11.26
CA ARG A 66 -11.61 -10.08 -12.56
C ARG A 66 -10.20 -10.65 -12.47
N GLU A 67 -9.46 -10.29 -11.43
CA GLU A 67 -8.07 -10.65 -11.21
C GLU A 67 -7.92 -11.75 -10.16
N VAL A 68 -8.72 -11.70 -9.08
CA VAL A 68 -8.64 -12.61 -7.94
C VAL A 68 -9.99 -13.29 -7.75
N SER A 69 -9.99 -14.62 -7.71
CA SER A 69 -11.20 -15.44 -7.54
C SER A 69 -11.84 -15.25 -6.17
N ALA A 70 -13.16 -15.31 -6.12
CA ALA A 70 -13.91 -15.22 -4.86
C ALA A 70 -13.56 -16.39 -3.93
N GLU A 71 -13.33 -17.59 -4.48
CA GLU A 71 -12.94 -18.76 -3.70
C GLU A 71 -11.59 -18.55 -2.99
N TRP A 72 -10.64 -17.88 -3.64
CA TRP A 72 -9.36 -17.54 -3.01
C TRP A 72 -9.56 -16.57 -1.85
N VAL A 73 -10.37 -15.52 -2.05
CA VAL A 73 -10.67 -14.53 -1.00
C VAL A 73 -11.39 -15.20 0.18
N ASP A 74 -12.33 -16.11 -0.09
CA ASP A 74 -13.00 -16.93 0.93
C ASP A 74 -12.00 -17.75 1.74
N ALA A 75 -11.10 -18.46 1.05
CA ALA A 75 -10.10 -19.32 1.69
C ALA A 75 -9.15 -18.52 2.61
N VAL A 76 -8.64 -17.37 2.16
CA VAL A 76 -7.75 -16.55 3.00
C VAL A 76 -8.49 -15.79 4.10
N SER A 77 -9.81 -15.56 3.95
CA SER A 77 -10.62 -14.90 4.98
C SER A 77 -11.08 -15.85 6.09
N ALA A 78 -11.17 -17.15 5.82
CA ALA A 78 -11.75 -18.13 6.74
C ALA A 78 -11.03 -18.22 8.10
N ASP A 79 -9.70 -18.06 8.08
CA ASP A 79 -8.83 -18.13 9.26
C ASP A 79 -8.52 -16.75 9.86
N ALA A 80 -9.20 -15.69 9.43
CA ALA A 80 -8.93 -14.33 9.89
C ALA A 80 -9.28 -14.18 11.39
N PRO A 81 -8.41 -13.56 12.21
CA PRO A 81 -8.61 -13.41 13.66
C PRO A 81 -9.63 -12.32 14.02
N MET A 82 -10.14 -11.59 13.03
CA MET A 82 -11.13 -10.52 13.18
C MET A 82 -12.00 -10.43 11.92
N PRO A 83 -13.15 -9.75 11.97
CA PRO A 83 -14.02 -9.60 10.81
C PRO A 83 -13.27 -9.06 9.59
N VAL A 84 -13.56 -9.66 8.43
CA VAL A 84 -13.00 -9.24 7.14
C VAL A 84 -14.06 -8.46 6.36
N VAL A 85 -13.73 -7.23 6.00
CA VAL A 85 -14.48 -6.41 5.02
C VAL A 85 -13.87 -6.64 3.65
N ARG A 86 -14.73 -6.91 2.65
CA ARG A 86 -14.29 -7.12 1.27
C ARG A 86 -14.66 -5.92 0.41
N THR A 87 -13.68 -5.38 -0.30
CA THR A 87 -13.87 -4.23 -1.17
C THR A 87 -13.48 -4.60 -2.61
N ALA A 88 -14.41 -4.46 -3.55
CA ALA A 88 -14.09 -4.69 -4.95
C ALA A 88 -13.25 -3.52 -5.49
N LEU A 89 -12.05 -3.82 -5.97
CA LEU A 89 -11.27 -2.88 -6.77
C LEU A 89 -11.70 -2.97 -8.23
N SER A 90 -11.53 -1.88 -8.96
CA SER A 90 -11.71 -1.86 -10.41
C SER A 90 -10.51 -1.16 -11.02
N HIS A 91 -9.53 -1.94 -11.47
CA HIS A 91 -8.39 -1.38 -12.19
C HIS A 91 -8.79 -1.07 -13.64
N ASN A 92 -8.37 0.08 -14.18
CA ASN A 92 -8.72 0.50 -15.55
C ASN A 92 -8.01 -0.32 -16.65
N SER A 93 -7.30 -1.39 -16.30
CA SER A 93 -6.63 -2.25 -17.28
C SER A 93 -7.55 -3.39 -17.73
N SER A 94 -7.69 -3.58 -19.04
CA SER A 94 -8.38 -4.75 -19.62
C SER A 94 -7.56 -6.04 -19.54
N GLU A 95 -6.25 -5.92 -19.33
CA GLU A 95 -5.30 -7.03 -19.20
C GLU A 95 -4.31 -6.71 -18.08
N ALA A 96 -4.68 -7.04 -16.84
CA ALA A 96 -3.78 -6.86 -15.71
C ALA A 96 -2.70 -7.96 -15.74
N THR A 97 -1.45 -7.56 -16.02
CA THR A 97 -0.27 -8.43 -15.95
C THR A 97 0.09 -8.80 -14.50
N GLN A 98 -0.42 -8.04 -13.53
CA GLN A 98 -0.27 -8.26 -12.11
C GLN A 98 -1.64 -8.29 -11.42
N GLN A 99 -1.76 -9.11 -10.37
CA GLN A 99 -2.92 -9.12 -9.48
C GLN A 99 -2.62 -8.23 -8.28
N LEU A 100 -3.34 -7.13 -8.09
CA LEU A 100 -3.18 -6.30 -6.90
C LEU A 100 -4.14 -6.77 -5.80
N ILE A 101 -3.56 -7.14 -4.66
CA ILE A 101 -4.29 -7.48 -3.43
C ILE A 101 -3.92 -6.44 -2.38
N ARG A 102 -4.88 -5.61 -1.98
CA ARG A 102 -4.73 -4.63 -0.90
C ARG A 102 -5.27 -5.20 0.41
N ILE A 103 -4.47 -5.12 1.46
CA ILE A 103 -4.79 -5.61 2.79
C ILE A 103 -4.75 -4.43 3.77
N GLY A 104 -5.91 -3.96 4.21
CA GLY A 104 -6.03 -2.91 5.22
C GLY A 104 -5.87 -3.49 6.63
N LEU A 105 -4.92 -2.96 7.39
CA LEU A 105 -4.66 -3.34 8.78
C LEU A 105 -4.44 -2.11 9.65
N ALA A 106 -4.83 -2.19 10.93
CA ALA A 106 -4.45 -1.18 11.91
C ALA A 106 -2.93 -1.21 12.15
N PHE A 107 -2.28 -0.06 12.18
CA PHE A 107 -0.81 0.06 12.22
C PHE A 107 -0.18 -0.65 13.41
N VAL A 108 -0.86 -0.60 14.56
CA VAL A 108 -0.43 -1.25 15.80
C VAL A 108 -0.29 -2.77 15.65
N LEU A 109 -1.05 -3.40 14.75
CA LEU A 109 -0.96 -4.84 14.47
C LEU A 109 0.26 -5.20 13.60
N LEU A 110 0.86 -4.23 12.91
CA LEU A 110 2.05 -4.43 12.07
C LEU A 110 3.34 -4.27 12.87
N VAL A 111 3.43 -3.28 13.76
CA VAL A 111 4.66 -2.93 14.49
C VAL A 111 5.11 -4.02 15.48
N GLY A 112 4.16 -4.79 15.99
CA GLY A 112 4.39 -6.04 16.73
C GLY A 112 5.40 -5.99 17.87
N ILE A 113 4.96 -5.79 19.12
CA ILE A 113 5.84 -6.03 20.28
C ILE A 113 5.08 -6.68 21.46
N PRO A 114 5.50 -7.90 21.90
CA PRO A 114 5.03 -8.56 23.12
C PRO A 114 5.52 -7.94 24.45
N THR A 115 6.46 -6.99 24.41
CA THR A 115 7.14 -6.40 25.58
C THR A 115 6.66 -4.99 25.94
N ALA A 116 5.86 -4.36 25.08
CA ALA A 116 5.23 -3.10 25.42
C ALA A 116 3.97 -3.37 26.26
N LYS A 117 3.84 -2.70 27.41
CA LYS A 117 2.59 -2.53 28.18
C LYS A 117 1.38 -2.04 27.33
N ALA A 118 1.57 -1.80 26.03
CA ALA A 118 0.58 -1.41 25.02
C ALA A 118 -0.42 -2.51 24.68
N PHE A 119 0.00 -3.78 24.71
CA PHE A 119 -0.92 -4.93 24.70
C PHE A 119 -0.92 -5.54 26.10
N GLY A 120 -1.14 -4.70 27.12
CA GLY A 120 -1.02 -5.05 28.53
C GLY A 120 -1.96 -6.17 29.02
N THR A 121 -2.78 -6.73 28.12
CA THR A 121 -3.70 -7.83 28.35
C THR A 121 -3.30 -9.04 27.50
N GLU A 122 -3.51 -10.25 28.02
CA GLU A 122 -3.29 -11.50 27.25
C GLU A 122 -4.08 -11.50 25.94
N LEU A 123 -5.27 -10.90 25.94
CA LEU A 123 -6.12 -10.71 24.75
C LEU A 123 -5.41 -9.94 23.62
N GLY A 124 -4.63 -8.91 23.95
CA GLY A 124 -3.88 -8.12 22.96
C GLY A 124 -2.76 -8.92 22.29
N LYS A 125 -2.08 -9.78 23.06
CA LYS A 125 -1.03 -10.68 22.55
C LYS A 125 -1.62 -11.73 21.62
N ASP A 126 -2.78 -12.30 21.98
CA ASP A 126 -3.47 -13.30 21.18
C ASP A 126 -3.96 -12.73 19.84
N ILE A 127 -4.53 -11.52 19.84
CA ILE A 127 -4.93 -10.83 18.60
C ILE A 127 -3.72 -10.62 17.69
N TYR A 128 -2.62 -10.10 18.22
CA TYR A 128 -1.40 -9.91 17.44
C TYR A 128 -0.86 -11.22 16.87
N ALA A 129 -0.74 -12.26 17.69
CA ALA A 129 -0.26 -13.56 17.25
C ALA A 129 -1.18 -14.17 16.17
N GLY A 130 -2.49 -14.01 16.33
CA GLY A 130 -3.50 -14.39 15.35
C GLY A 130 -3.32 -13.66 14.02
N VAL A 131 -3.17 -12.33 14.05
CA VAL A 131 -2.97 -11.51 12.83
C VAL A 131 -1.65 -11.83 12.16
N SER A 132 -0.57 -11.96 12.92
CA SER A 132 0.74 -12.30 12.38
C SER A 132 0.71 -13.67 11.70
N LYS A 133 0.11 -14.68 12.34
CA LYS A 133 -0.03 -16.03 11.76
C LYS A 133 -0.93 -16.03 10.52
N TRP A 134 -2.05 -15.31 10.56
CA TRP A 134 -2.98 -15.17 9.44
C TRP A 134 -2.31 -14.46 8.25
N LEU A 135 -1.62 -13.35 8.49
CA LEU A 135 -0.90 -12.61 7.45
C LEU A 135 0.18 -13.49 6.80
N LYS A 136 0.94 -14.25 7.60
CA LYS A 136 1.95 -15.19 7.08
C LYS A 136 1.33 -16.23 6.14
N LYS A 137 0.14 -16.76 6.50
CA LYS A 137 -0.61 -17.70 5.64
C LYS A 137 -1.10 -17.02 4.36
N LEU A 138 -1.68 -15.82 4.46
CA LEU A 138 -2.19 -15.05 3.31
C LEU A 138 -1.07 -14.76 2.31
N LEU A 139 0.09 -14.30 2.77
CA LEU A 139 1.23 -13.99 1.93
C LEU A 139 1.82 -15.23 1.23
N ALA A 140 1.62 -16.41 1.81
CA ALA A 140 2.04 -17.70 1.23
C ALA A 140 0.92 -18.36 0.41
N ALA A 141 -0.29 -17.81 0.39
CA ALA A 141 -1.41 -18.39 -0.32
C ALA A 141 -1.22 -18.17 -1.83
N PRO A 142 -1.12 -19.24 -2.64
CA PRO A 142 -1.03 -19.09 -4.08
C PRO A 142 -2.35 -18.50 -4.58
N SER A 143 -2.29 -17.37 -5.28
CA SER A 143 -3.36 -17.00 -6.22
C SER A 143 -3.00 -17.57 -7.60
N ASP A 144 -3.93 -17.46 -8.55
CA ASP A 144 -3.72 -17.91 -9.93
C ASP A 144 -2.37 -17.43 -10.50
N HIS A 145 -1.88 -18.10 -11.55
CA HIS A 145 -0.51 -18.01 -12.11
C HIS A 145 0.03 -16.61 -12.54
N ARG A 146 -0.63 -15.51 -12.20
CA ARG A 146 -0.16 -14.14 -12.46
C ARG A 146 0.77 -13.66 -11.35
N SER A 147 1.59 -12.67 -11.68
CA SER A 147 2.45 -12.00 -10.71
C SER A 147 1.59 -11.27 -9.68
N GLN A 148 1.69 -11.65 -8.40
CA GLN A 148 1.01 -10.95 -7.32
C GLN A 148 1.74 -9.65 -6.96
N LEU A 149 0.97 -8.60 -6.67
CA LEU A 149 1.41 -7.41 -5.96
C LEU A 149 0.55 -7.31 -4.70
N ILE A 150 1.15 -7.59 -3.54
CA ILE A 150 0.47 -7.46 -2.26
C ILE A 150 0.83 -6.10 -1.66
N CYS A 151 -0.19 -5.32 -1.33
CA CYS A 151 -0.06 -4.01 -0.68
C CYS A 151 -0.72 -4.06 0.69
N ILE A 152 0.07 -4.03 1.77
CA ILE A 152 -0.47 -3.91 3.12
C ILE A 152 -0.57 -2.44 3.46
N GLU A 153 -1.78 -1.95 3.69
CA GLU A 153 -2.07 -0.54 3.96
C GLU A 153 -2.50 -0.30 5.40
N SER A 154 -2.06 0.82 5.92
CA SER A 154 -2.31 1.23 7.29
C SER A 154 -2.18 2.75 7.44
N HIS A 155 -2.55 3.30 8.60
CA HIS A 155 -2.40 4.72 8.91
C HIS A 155 -1.62 4.96 10.20
N GLN A 156 -0.69 5.91 10.16
CA GLN A 156 0.10 6.37 11.31
C GLN A 156 0.22 7.89 11.30
N GLN A 157 -0.30 8.59 12.32
CA GLN A 157 -0.20 10.06 12.46
C GLN A 157 -0.59 10.83 11.19
N ASN A 158 -1.77 10.53 10.62
CA ASN A 158 -2.29 11.09 9.36
C ASN A 158 -1.48 10.76 8.09
N CYS A 159 -0.47 9.91 8.19
CA CYS A 159 0.25 9.37 7.04
C CYS A 159 -0.32 7.98 6.69
N GLN A 160 -0.69 7.78 5.43
CA GLN A 160 -0.96 6.44 4.90
C GLN A 160 0.38 5.72 4.69
N VAL A 161 0.50 4.52 5.24
CA VAL A 161 1.70 3.68 5.11
C VAL A 161 1.35 2.44 4.31
N SER A 162 2.12 2.18 3.26
CA SER A 162 1.95 1.01 2.39
C SER A 162 3.22 0.15 2.37
N PHE A 163 3.07 -1.16 2.55
CA PHE A 163 4.14 -2.14 2.43
C PHE A 163 3.87 -3.02 1.21
N LEU A 164 4.73 -2.93 0.20
CA LEU A 164 4.58 -3.63 -1.08
C LEU A 164 5.47 -4.86 -1.15
N ILE A 165 4.87 -5.99 -1.54
CA ILE A 165 5.56 -7.25 -1.83
C ILE A 165 5.21 -7.62 -3.27
N ARG A 166 6.23 -7.87 -4.09
CA ARG A 166 6.09 -8.21 -5.51
C ARG A 166 6.45 -9.67 -5.75
N GLY A 167 5.68 -10.32 -6.61
CA GLY A 167 5.88 -11.71 -7.01
C GLY A 167 5.14 -12.70 -6.11
N SER A 168 5.27 -13.97 -6.47
CA SER A 168 4.54 -15.10 -5.86
C SER A 168 5.46 -16.14 -5.21
N ASN A 169 6.73 -15.76 -4.94
CA ASN A 169 7.69 -16.64 -4.29
C ASN A 169 7.40 -16.74 -2.79
N VAL A 170 7.04 -17.94 -2.32
CA VAL A 170 6.69 -18.20 -0.91
C VAL A 170 7.85 -17.87 0.06
N ALA A 171 9.10 -18.14 -0.31
CA ALA A 171 10.25 -17.83 0.54
C ALA A 171 10.43 -16.31 0.68
N THR A 172 10.24 -15.56 -0.41
CA THR A 172 10.20 -14.09 -0.40
C THR A 172 9.07 -13.57 0.47
N SER A 173 7.86 -14.13 0.34
CA SER A 173 6.70 -13.78 1.18
C SER A 173 6.95 -14.01 2.68
N TYR A 174 7.62 -15.11 3.04
CA TYR A 174 8.00 -15.37 4.44
C TYR A 174 9.06 -14.39 4.94
N ALA A 175 10.08 -14.09 4.15
CA ALA A 175 11.09 -13.11 4.53
C ALA A 175 10.49 -11.70 4.69
N ALA A 176 9.57 -11.32 3.80
CA ALA A 176 8.83 -10.07 3.90
C ALA A 176 7.98 -10.00 5.17
N HIS A 177 7.26 -11.08 5.49
CA HIS A 177 6.50 -11.21 6.74
C HIS A 177 7.38 -11.07 7.98
N ASP A 178 8.49 -11.82 8.03
CA ASP A 178 9.38 -11.83 9.20
C ASP A 178 10.02 -10.44 9.44
N GLY A 179 10.20 -9.63 8.38
CA GLY A 179 10.75 -8.28 8.46
C GLY A 179 9.74 -7.13 8.66
N ILE A 180 8.43 -7.39 8.56
CA ILE A 180 7.42 -6.31 8.47
C ILE A 180 7.32 -5.47 9.75
N ALA A 181 7.49 -6.09 10.91
CA ALA A 181 7.42 -5.40 12.21
C ALA A 181 8.52 -4.36 12.36
N GLN A 182 9.74 -4.72 11.95
CA GLN A 182 10.86 -3.79 11.92
C GLN A 182 10.61 -2.66 10.91
N ALA A 183 10.10 -2.99 9.72
CA ALA A 183 9.77 -1.99 8.70
C ALA A 183 8.71 -1.00 9.19
N ALA A 184 7.66 -1.48 9.86
CA ALA A 184 6.62 -0.64 10.46
C ALA A 184 7.17 0.26 11.58
N ALA A 185 8.04 -0.27 12.44
CA ALA A 185 8.72 0.53 13.45
C ALA A 185 9.58 1.65 12.83
N GLN A 186 10.30 1.33 11.74
CA GLN A 186 11.08 2.31 10.99
C GLN A 186 10.19 3.36 10.32
N ALA A 187 9.08 2.95 9.71
CA ALA A 187 8.11 3.85 9.09
C ALA A 187 7.58 4.86 10.11
N ALA A 188 7.19 4.39 11.31
CA ALA A 188 6.75 5.27 12.40
C ALA A 188 7.83 6.29 12.79
N ARG A 189 9.11 5.87 12.82
CA ARG A 189 10.23 6.76 13.13
C ARG A 189 10.45 7.80 12.03
N ILE A 190 10.40 7.40 10.76
CA ILE A 190 10.48 8.31 9.61
C ILE A 190 9.37 9.37 9.69
N ILE A 191 8.12 8.95 9.89
CA ILE A 191 6.96 9.85 9.97
C ILE A 191 7.16 10.88 11.09
N ASN A 192 7.58 10.42 12.28
CA ASN A 192 7.84 11.31 13.41
C ASN A 192 8.97 12.31 13.11
N VAL A 193 10.10 11.85 12.55
CA VAL A 193 11.25 12.72 12.22
C VAL A 193 10.85 13.76 11.17
N LEU A 194 10.10 13.35 10.15
CA LEU A 194 9.58 14.24 9.12
C LEU A 194 8.65 15.31 9.70
N ALA A 195 7.70 14.92 10.56
CA ALA A 195 6.82 15.85 11.24
C ALA A 195 7.58 16.84 12.15
N GLN A 196 8.58 16.36 12.91
CA GLN A 196 9.44 17.21 13.75
C GLN A 196 10.27 18.23 12.95
N ARG A 197 10.61 17.90 11.70
CA ARG A 197 11.32 18.80 10.78
C ARG A 197 10.38 19.75 10.03
N GLY A 198 9.08 19.78 10.35
CA GLY A 198 8.10 20.61 9.65
C GLY A 198 7.80 20.14 8.23
N MET A 199 8.01 18.84 7.95
CA MET A 199 7.77 18.22 6.65
C MET A 199 6.85 16.99 6.82
N PRO A 200 5.64 17.12 7.35
CA PRO A 200 4.82 15.95 7.65
C PRO A 200 4.47 15.18 6.38
N ALA A 201 4.62 13.86 6.44
CA ALA A 201 4.27 12.97 5.33
C ALA A 201 2.77 12.67 5.33
N THR A 202 2.17 12.67 4.15
CA THR A 202 0.79 12.21 3.91
C THR A 202 0.75 10.77 3.43
N GLN A 203 1.84 10.31 2.78
CA GLN A 203 2.02 8.94 2.34
C GLN A 203 3.47 8.48 2.51
N LEU A 204 3.67 7.22 2.88
CA LEU A 204 4.96 6.56 2.95
C LEU A 204 4.85 5.12 2.43
N VAL A 205 5.68 4.77 1.45
CA VAL A 205 5.69 3.47 0.79
C VAL A 205 7.02 2.77 1.06
N TYR A 206 6.92 1.55 1.57
CA TYR A 206 8.01 0.61 1.70
C TYR A 206 7.86 -0.48 0.65
N GLU A 207 8.98 -0.88 0.06
CA GLU A 207 9.04 -2.04 -0.84
C GLU A 207 9.96 -3.10 -0.22
N PHE A 208 9.58 -4.36 -0.40
CA PHE A 208 10.44 -5.49 -0.06
C PHE A 208 11.35 -5.80 -1.24
N ASP A 209 12.66 -5.67 -1.04
CA ASP A 209 13.65 -6.07 -2.03
C ASP A 209 13.84 -7.60 -2.00
N THR A 210 13.55 -8.25 -3.11
CA THR A 210 13.68 -9.70 -3.24
C THR A 210 15.13 -10.16 -3.31
N GLU A 211 16.07 -9.29 -3.69
CA GLU A 211 17.49 -9.63 -3.80
C GLU A 211 18.19 -9.53 -2.44
N SER A 212 18.04 -8.41 -1.73
CA SER A 212 18.65 -8.23 -0.40
C SER A 212 17.82 -8.79 0.76
N LEU A 213 16.57 -9.22 0.50
CA LEU A 213 15.59 -9.70 1.48
C LEU A 213 15.33 -8.69 2.61
N LYS A 214 15.22 -7.41 2.24
CA LYS A 214 15.03 -6.30 3.18
C LYS A 214 13.93 -5.35 2.73
N TRP A 215 13.26 -4.78 3.72
CA TRP A 215 12.38 -3.64 3.52
C TRP A 215 13.19 -2.36 3.38
N TYR A 216 12.80 -1.51 2.45
CA TYR A 216 13.37 -0.17 2.29
C TYR A 216 12.30 0.87 2.00
N PRO A 217 12.48 2.12 2.47
CA PRO A 217 11.61 3.22 2.09
C PRO A 217 11.84 3.58 0.61
N SER A 218 10.81 3.41 -0.20
CA SER A 218 10.85 3.67 -1.65
C SER A 218 10.42 5.10 -1.97
N TYR A 219 9.35 5.56 -1.32
CA TYR A 219 8.67 6.80 -1.64
C TYR A 219 7.96 7.41 -0.42
N ALA A 220 7.94 8.73 -0.31
CA ALA A 220 7.04 9.47 0.56
C ALA A 220 6.50 10.71 -0.14
N ALA A 221 5.22 11.01 0.08
CA ALA A 221 4.58 12.27 -0.28
C ALA A 221 4.45 13.15 0.97
N LEU A 222 4.81 14.42 0.84
CA LEU A 222 4.66 15.41 1.89
C LEU A 222 3.38 16.22 1.70
N ASP A 223 2.87 16.81 2.78
CA ASP A 223 1.73 17.74 2.76
C ASP A 223 1.92 18.94 1.82
N SER A 224 3.18 19.36 1.65
CA SER A 224 3.64 20.41 0.74
C SER A 224 3.68 19.99 -0.72
N ASN A 225 3.15 18.82 -1.08
CA ASN A 225 3.23 18.20 -2.41
C ASN A 225 4.66 17.93 -2.90
N ARG A 226 5.64 17.92 -1.99
CA ARG A 226 7.02 17.50 -2.28
C ARG A 226 7.15 15.99 -2.16
N LEU A 227 8.09 15.43 -2.91
CA LEU A 227 8.36 13.99 -2.88
C LEU A 227 9.73 13.69 -2.28
N ILE A 228 9.78 12.59 -1.53
CA ILE A 228 11.02 11.94 -1.12
C ILE A 228 11.05 10.58 -1.83
N THR A 229 12.09 10.26 -2.59
CA THR A 229 12.22 8.94 -3.21
C THR A 229 13.65 8.47 -3.31
N SER A 230 13.85 7.17 -3.11
CA SER A 230 15.14 6.50 -3.30
C SER A 230 15.34 5.98 -4.73
N SER A 231 14.31 6.07 -5.59
CA SER A 231 14.36 5.55 -6.97
C SER A 231 13.88 6.59 -7.98
N PRO A 232 14.69 6.94 -9.00
CA PRO A 232 14.27 7.84 -10.07
C PRO A 232 13.18 7.23 -10.98
N MET A 233 13.01 5.89 -11.00
CA MET A 233 12.09 5.21 -11.91
C MET A 233 10.60 5.44 -11.58
N LEU A 234 10.27 5.92 -10.37
CA LEU A 234 8.89 6.19 -9.98
C LEU A 234 8.38 7.55 -10.46
N ILE A 235 9.23 8.37 -11.10
CA ILE A 235 8.86 9.67 -11.64
C ILE A 235 8.79 9.56 -13.16
N ALA A 236 7.59 9.34 -13.70
CA ALA A 236 7.30 9.77 -15.07
C ALA A 236 7.60 11.27 -15.15
N LEU A 237 8.67 11.66 -15.85
CA LEU A 237 8.91 13.05 -16.20
C LEU A 237 8.07 13.39 -17.43
N ALA A 238 7.68 14.65 -17.59
CA ALA A 238 6.92 15.10 -18.76
C ALA A 238 7.63 14.75 -20.10
N ALA A 239 8.97 14.63 -20.08
CA ALA A 239 9.76 14.20 -21.23
C ALA A 239 9.66 12.69 -21.54
N ASP A 240 9.33 11.87 -20.54
CA ASP A 240 9.23 10.40 -20.66
C ASP A 240 7.79 9.95 -20.95
N THR A 241 6.88 10.90 -21.16
CA THR A 241 5.47 10.62 -21.41
C THR A 241 5.28 10.36 -22.91
N PRO A 242 4.82 9.16 -23.33
CA PRO A 242 4.64 8.88 -24.76
C PRO A 242 3.58 9.82 -25.35
N ALA A 243 3.89 10.40 -26.51
CA ALA A 243 2.94 11.22 -27.26
C ALA A 243 1.76 10.34 -27.72
N GLY A 244 0.55 10.64 -27.24
CA GLY A 244 -0.66 9.88 -27.58
C GLY A 244 -1.16 8.94 -26.49
N LEU A 245 -1.03 9.32 -25.22
CA LEU A 245 -1.63 8.61 -24.09
C LEU A 245 -3.17 8.68 -24.16
N SER A 246 -3.76 7.79 -24.94
CA SER A 246 -5.20 7.51 -24.93
C SER A 246 -5.49 6.63 -23.71
N LEU A 247 -6.08 7.21 -22.68
CA LEU A 247 -6.63 6.47 -21.55
C LEU A 247 -7.87 5.71 -22.04
N GLY A 248 -7.65 4.48 -22.55
CA GLY A 248 -8.66 3.66 -23.18
C GLY A 248 -9.88 3.41 -22.27
N LEU A 249 -11.07 3.75 -22.78
CA LEU A 249 -12.36 3.41 -22.19
C LEU A 249 -12.85 2.05 -22.74
N ALA A 250 -13.62 1.33 -21.93
CA ALA A 250 -13.84 -0.12 -21.98
C ALA A 250 -14.83 -0.63 -23.06
N ARG A 251 -14.77 -1.94 -23.32
CA ARG A 251 -15.54 -2.73 -24.32
C ARG A 251 -17.08 -2.71 -24.20
N LYS A 252 -17.68 -1.94 -23.29
CA LYS A 252 -19.15 -1.72 -23.23
C LYS A 252 -19.62 -0.70 -24.28
N ASP A 253 -18.68 -0.06 -24.97
CA ASP A 253 -18.90 0.67 -26.22
C ASP A 253 -19.10 -0.24 -27.45
N MET A 254 -19.31 -1.55 -27.26
CA MET A 254 -19.70 -2.49 -28.32
C MET A 254 -20.82 -3.42 -27.81
N GLY A 255 -22.03 -2.88 -27.67
CA GLY A 255 -23.14 -3.46 -26.89
C GLY A 255 -23.87 -4.72 -27.42
N LYS A 256 -25.04 -5.00 -26.82
CA LYS A 256 -26.28 -5.51 -27.47
C LYS A 256 -27.53 -5.35 -26.57
N SER A 257 -28.63 -4.97 -27.23
CA SER A 257 -29.97 -4.58 -26.77
C SER A 257 -30.68 -5.53 -25.80
N ILE A 258 -31.53 -4.96 -24.92
CA ILE A 258 -33.02 -4.95 -25.03
C ILE A 258 -33.51 -3.60 -24.53
#